data_AF-A0A318HWQ6-F1
#
_entry.id   AF-A0A318HWQ6-F1
#
_cell.length_a   1.000
_cell.length_b   1.000
_cell.length_c   1.000
_cell.angle_alpha   90.00
_cell.angle_beta   90.00
_cell.angle_gamma   90.00
#
_symmetry.space_group_name_H-M   'P 1'
#
loop_
_entity.id
_entity.type
_entity.pdbx_description
1 polymer ?
#
loop_
_entity_poly.entity_id
_entity_poly.type
_entity_poly.pdbx_seq_one_letter_code
_entity_poly.pdbx_strand_id
1 'polypeptide(L)'
;MKILINDLKSEQDTYKDIFKNYGYEENELIFLESYQQVKSFLSEQLEKNKLHIDAIITNESSRQLVDTLQASNLAHFKNELYTSYSKGNFRINSIPLILYSQTESRENIGIEGFDSVIKKNSEGQYDYFVSKFEESIKNWRRSLLTDLENLEILNRNTHNFQESHFYKTYYKNTIGKNAETYFLIKTNIVSKEFIKLPTPLILDWLMLRRNEIEKSILEFNSTYNRHIKYDSKNNERTILHNFFNENKMILLRDAFVDLDYEKNLYDLNEKTNEECDYILKTEFPEFLKTTFFEVKKEDVTFYVKKKTKRPQLSSNYLSHLEQVWRYKEYSKNEKNKPELESKLGYSTSNFDHILLAGRKEEKLEMKDKFNSDLYRMFNGIAVVTYEELEELNIDYFDKFNRLNIETK
;
A
#
# COMPACT_ATOMS: atom_id res chain seq x y z
N MET A 1 1.43 3.80 1.92
CA MET A 1 0.53 4.91 1.49
C MET A 1 -0.76 4.31 0.95
N LYS A 2 -1.91 4.96 1.16
CA LYS A 2 -3.26 4.53 0.75
C LYS A 2 -4.04 5.70 0.15
N ILE A 3 -4.54 5.53 -1.07
CA ILE A 3 -5.18 6.57 -1.87
C ILE A 3 -6.61 6.15 -2.16
N LEU A 4 -7.58 6.95 -1.73
CA LEU A 4 -8.98 6.74 -2.04
C LEU A 4 -9.36 7.45 -3.34
N ILE A 5 -9.91 6.72 -4.30
CA ILE A 5 -10.30 7.23 -5.61
C ILE A 5 -11.81 7.08 -5.76
N ASN A 6 -12.50 8.21 -5.89
CA ASN A 6 -13.92 8.32 -6.18
C ASN A 6 -14.14 8.69 -7.64
N ASP A 7 -14.28 7.69 -8.50
CA ASP A 7 -14.54 7.87 -9.92
C ASP A 7 -15.32 6.69 -10.49
N LEU A 8 -15.77 6.81 -11.73
CA LEU A 8 -16.50 5.75 -12.42
C LEU A 8 -15.63 4.50 -12.57
N LYS A 9 -16.26 3.32 -12.48
CA LYS A 9 -15.58 2.02 -12.66
C LYS A 9 -14.73 1.93 -13.92
N SER A 10 -15.19 2.56 -15.01
CA SER A 10 -14.49 2.60 -16.30
C SER A 10 -13.12 3.30 -16.25
N GLU A 11 -12.87 4.14 -15.24
CA GLU A 11 -11.62 4.88 -15.09
C GLU A 11 -10.59 4.13 -14.23
N GLN A 12 -10.98 3.00 -13.60
CA GLN A 12 -10.14 2.28 -12.66
C GLN A 12 -8.80 1.86 -13.28
N ASP A 13 -8.83 1.24 -14.46
CA ASP A 13 -7.61 0.79 -15.15
C ASP A 13 -6.74 1.98 -15.58
N THR A 14 -7.36 3.10 -15.97
CA THR A 14 -6.64 4.35 -16.26
C THR A 14 -5.86 4.85 -15.05
N TYR A 15 -6.48 4.89 -13.86
CA TYR A 15 -5.76 5.27 -12.65
C TYR A 15 -4.64 4.30 -12.29
N LYS A 16 -4.88 2.99 -12.41
CA LYS A 16 -3.86 1.97 -12.18
C LYS A 16 -2.66 2.18 -13.09
N ASP A 17 -2.88 2.39 -14.38
CA ASP A 17 -1.82 2.63 -15.36
C ASP A 17 -1.08 3.94 -15.08
N ILE A 18 -1.80 5.01 -14.75
CA ILE A 18 -1.20 6.29 -14.36
C ILE A 18 -0.27 6.06 -13.16
N PHE A 19 -0.79 5.57 -12.04
CA PHE A 19 -0.04 5.46 -10.79
C PHE A 19 1.12 4.45 -10.89
N LYS A 20 0.92 3.34 -11.61
CA LYS A 20 1.97 2.36 -11.89
C LYS A 20 3.18 2.97 -12.59
N ASN A 21 2.97 3.88 -13.55
CA ASN A 21 4.06 4.56 -14.24
C ASN A 21 4.91 5.48 -13.34
N TYR A 22 4.47 5.73 -12.10
CA TYR A 22 5.22 6.50 -11.10
C TYR A 22 5.59 5.64 -9.88
N GLY A 23 5.61 4.32 -10.00
CA GLY A 23 6.09 3.43 -8.93
C GLY A 23 5.12 3.26 -7.76
N TYR A 24 3.82 3.46 -8.01
CA TYR A 24 2.76 3.10 -7.06
C TYR A 24 2.25 1.69 -7.37
N GLU A 25 1.93 0.94 -6.33
CA GLU A 25 1.38 -0.41 -6.42
C GLU A 25 -0.15 -0.39 -6.38
N GLU A 26 -0.80 -1.35 -7.06
CA GLU A 26 -2.28 -1.44 -7.05
C GLU A 26 -2.85 -1.55 -5.63
N ASN A 27 -2.12 -2.20 -4.72
CA ASN A 27 -2.50 -2.33 -3.30
C ASN A 27 -2.34 -1.03 -2.48
N GLU A 28 -2.11 0.10 -3.14
CA GLU A 28 -2.20 1.44 -2.56
C GLU A 28 -3.49 2.17 -2.97
N LEU A 29 -4.26 1.63 -3.92
CA LEU A 29 -5.40 2.32 -4.55
C LEU A 29 -6.73 1.68 -4.12
N ILE A 30 -7.59 2.47 -3.47
CA ILE A 30 -8.93 2.07 -3.05
C ILE A 30 -9.92 2.77 -3.97
N PHE A 31 -10.75 2.00 -4.68
CA PHE A 31 -11.71 2.55 -5.64
C PHE A 31 -13.14 2.47 -5.10
N LEU A 32 -13.85 3.60 -5.14
CA LEU A 32 -15.27 3.73 -4.85
C LEU A 32 -15.95 4.47 -6.00
N GLU A 33 -17.17 4.06 -6.34
CA GLU A 33 -17.86 4.46 -7.56
C GLU A 33 -18.96 5.51 -7.32
N SER A 34 -19.09 6.00 -6.09
CA SER A 34 -20.10 7.00 -5.72
C SER A 34 -19.79 7.76 -4.43
N TYR A 35 -20.35 8.96 -4.32
CA TYR A 35 -20.34 9.77 -3.09
C TYR A 35 -20.82 8.99 -1.87
N GLN A 36 -21.91 8.21 -2.00
CA GLN A 36 -22.49 7.49 -0.87
C GLN A 36 -21.54 6.41 -0.34
N GLN A 37 -20.81 5.73 -1.24
CA GLN A 37 -19.78 4.77 -0.84
C GLN A 37 -18.63 5.46 -0.12
N VAL A 38 -18.15 6.61 -0.62
CA VAL A 38 -17.10 7.38 0.02
C VAL A 38 -17.52 7.84 1.42
N LYS A 39 -18.75 8.36 1.55
CA LYS A 39 -19.30 8.78 2.85
C LYS A 39 -19.30 7.62 3.85
N SER A 40 -19.82 6.47 3.44
CA SER A 40 -19.82 5.25 4.27
C SER A 40 -18.38 4.80 4.61
N PHE A 41 -17.45 4.89 3.68
CA PHE A 41 -16.05 4.57 3.91
C PHE A 41 -15.40 5.48 4.96
N LEU A 42 -15.59 6.81 4.85
CA LEU A 42 -15.02 7.76 5.82
C LEU A 42 -15.55 7.52 7.23
N SER A 43 -16.86 7.27 7.38
CA SER A 43 -17.47 7.00 8.69
C SER A 43 -17.08 5.63 9.26
N GLU A 44 -17.18 4.55 8.48
CA GLU A 44 -16.92 3.20 9.00
C GLU A 44 -15.42 2.91 9.12
N GLN A 45 -14.64 3.20 8.09
CA GLN A 45 -13.23 2.80 8.05
C GLN A 45 -12.31 3.80 8.78
N LEU A 46 -12.49 5.11 8.55
CA LEU A 46 -11.59 6.09 9.17
C LEU A 46 -12.04 6.50 10.56
N GLU A 47 -13.32 6.85 10.74
CA GLU A 47 -13.82 7.36 12.02
C GLU A 47 -14.07 6.23 13.03
N LYS A 48 -14.74 5.14 12.66
CA LYS A 48 -15.07 4.06 13.59
C LYS A 48 -13.93 3.04 13.74
N ASN A 49 -13.41 2.50 12.64
CA ASN A 49 -12.32 1.52 12.67
C ASN A 49 -10.94 2.14 12.90
N LYS A 50 -10.85 3.48 12.90
CA LYS A 50 -9.60 4.23 13.14
C LYS A 50 -8.48 3.86 12.15
N LEU A 51 -8.82 3.52 10.91
CA LEU A 51 -7.83 3.40 9.83
C LEU A 51 -7.45 4.79 9.29
N HIS A 52 -6.50 4.86 8.36
CA HIS A 52 -6.05 6.11 7.75
C HIS A 52 -5.76 5.94 6.25
N ILE A 53 -6.01 7.00 5.49
CA ILE A 53 -5.62 7.13 4.08
C ILE A 53 -4.84 8.44 3.92
N ASP A 54 -3.93 8.48 2.95
CA ASP A 54 -3.03 9.61 2.74
C ASP A 54 -3.64 10.69 1.83
N ALA A 55 -4.59 10.33 0.96
CA ALA A 55 -5.30 11.28 0.10
C ALA A 55 -6.61 10.72 -0.46
N ILE A 56 -7.45 11.63 -0.91
CA ILE A 56 -8.68 11.38 -1.65
C ILE A 56 -8.58 12.07 -3.01
N ILE A 57 -8.91 11.34 -4.08
CA ILE A 57 -9.04 11.86 -5.44
C ILE A 57 -10.50 11.68 -5.83
N THR A 58 -11.15 12.73 -6.31
CA THR A 58 -12.53 12.67 -6.78
C THR A 58 -12.65 13.33 -8.15
N ASN A 59 -13.69 12.96 -8.89
CA ASN A 59 -14.03 13.53 -10.19
C ASN A 59 -15.45 14.14 -10.16
N GLU A 60 -15.76 15.03 -11.10
CA GLU A 60 -17.14 15.44 -11.38
C GLU A 60 -17.70 14.52 -12.46
N SER A 61 -18.87 13.90 -12.23
CA SER A 61 -19.48 13.07 -13.27
C SER A 61 -20.21 13.93 -14.31
N SER A 62 -19.44 14.67 -15.09
CA SER A 62 -19.92 15.54 -16.18
C SER A 62 -20.63 14.81 -17.33
N ARG A 63 -20.65 13.47 -17.29
CA ARG A 63 -21.18 12.60 -18.37
C ARG A 63 -22.55 11.98 -18.06
N GLN A 64 -23.11 12.17 -16.87
CA GLN A 64 -24.40 11.57 -16.46
C GLN A 64 -25.45 12.64 -16.13
N LEU A 65 -26.73 12.29 -16.30
CA LEU A 65 -27.88 13.15 -15.94
C LEU A 65 -27.99 13.38 -14.42
N VAL A 66 -27.38 12.50 -13.61
CA VAL A 66 -27.31 12.59 -12.15
C VAL A 66 -25.85 12.46 -11.77
N ASP A 67 -25.31 13.45 -11.05
CA ASP A 67 -23.94 13.36 -10.57
C ASP A 67 -23.86 12.36 -9.40
N THR A 68 -23.31 11.17 -9.66
CA THR A 68 -23.16 10.12 -8.63
C THR A 68 -21.93 10.32 -7.76
N LEU A 69 -20.93 11.06 -8.26
CA LEU A 69 -19.65 11.29 -7.57
C LEU A 69 -19.73 12.49 -6.61
N GLN A 70 -20.56 13.49 -6.95
CA GLN A 70 -20.89 14.66 -6.12
C GLN A 70 -19.67 15.31 -5.45
N ALA A 71 -18.64 15.62 -6.24
CA ALA A 71 -17.35 16.09 -5.71
C ALA A 71 -17.49 17.28 -4.73
N SER A 72 -18.33 18.27 -5.05
CA SER A 72 -18.55 19.42 -4.15
C SER A 72 -19.23 19.02 -2.83
N ASN A 73 -20.19 18.10 -2.86
CA ASN A 73 -20.83 17.58 -1.64
C ASN A 73 -19.84 16.76 -0.80
N LEU A 74 -18.92 16.04 -1.45
CA LEU A 74 -17.83 15.34 -0.78
C LEU A 74 -16.88 16.33 -0.09
N ALA A 75 -16.47 17.40 -0.75
CA ALA A 75 -15.62 18.44 -0.17
C ALA A 75 -16.28 19.07 1.07
N HIS A 76 -17.56 19.45 0.96
CA HIS A 76 -18.33 19.99 2.09
C HIS A 76 -18.39 19.01 3.25
N PHE A 77 -18.84 17.77 2.98
CA PHE A 77 -18.96 16.73 4.00
C PHE A 77 -17.63 16.46 4.70
N LYS A 78 -16.53 16.28 3.95
CA LYS A 78 -15.20 16.04 4.54
C LYS A 78 -14.80 17.19 5.46
N ASN A 79 -15.04 18.43 5.07
CA ASN A 79 -14.63 19.60 5.84
C ASN A 79 -15.43 19.79 7.13
N GLU A 80 -16.67 19.31 7.18
CA GLU A 80 -17.50 19.26 8.39
C GLU A 80 -17.02 18.22 9.41
N LEU A 81 -16.17 17.26 9.03
CA LEU A 81 -15.59 16.24 9.92
C LEU A 81 -14.41 16.78 10.77
N TYR A 82 -14.54 17.99 11.32
CA TYR A 82 -13.48 18.67 12.07
C TYR A 82 -13.20 18.07 13.46
N THR A 83 -14.12 17.26 13.99
CA THR A 83 -13.95 16.51 15.26
C THR A 83 -13.82 15.00 15.06
N SER A 84 -13.81 14.53 13.82
CA SER A 84 -13.64 13.11 13.50
C SER A 84 -12.18 12.82 13.15
N TYR A 85 -11.66 11.69 13.64
CA TYR A 85 -10.24 11.38 13.60
C TYR A 85 -9.96 9.98 13.05
N SER A 86 -8.98 9.90 12.16
CA SER A 86 -8.36 8.70 11.58
C SER A 86 -7.11 8.31 12.37
N LYS A 87 -6.84 7.00 12.53
CA LYS A 87 -5.79 6.46 13.44
C LYS A 87 -5.80 7.03 14.86
N GLY A 88 -6.92 7.65 15.28
CA GLY A 88 -7.02 8.43 16.52
C GLY A 88 -6.14 9.70 16.56
N ASN A 89 -5.35 9.96 15.51
CA ASN A 89 -4.25 10.92 15.52
C ASN A 89 -4.42 12.07 14.54
N PHE A 90 -5.18 11.87 13.46
CA PHE A 90 -5.27 12.85 12.38
C PHE A 90 -6.73 13.22 12.11
N ARG A 91 -7.01 14.51 11.97
CA ARG A 91 -8.33 15.01 11.58
C ARG A 91 -8.67 14.49 10.19
N ILE A 92 -9.83 13.88 10.04
CA ILE A 92 -10.29 13.38 8.73
C ILE A 92 -10.42 14.56 7.75
N ASN A 93 -10.86 15.72 8.24
CA ASN A 93 -10.94 16.92 7.41
C ASN A 93 -9.58 17.43 6.90
N SER A 94 -8.47 17.01 7.50
CA SER A 94 -7.13 17.39 7.04
C SER A 94 -6.60 16.53 5.90
N ILE A 95 -7.23 15.39 5.61
CA ILE A 95 -6.78 14.49 4.53
C ILE A 95 -6.90 15.25 3.20
N PRO A 96 -5.81 15.32 2.39
CA PRO A 96 -5.82 16.00 1.11
C PRO A 96 -6.93 15.50 0.19
N LEU A 97 -7.68 16.43 -0.40
CA LEU A 97 -8.74 16.18 -1.37
C LEU A 97 -8.40 16.85 -2.71
N ILE A 98 -8.20 16.02 -3.73
CA ILE A 98 -7.84 16.43 -5.08
C ILE A 98 -9.04 16.23 -6.01
N LEU A 99 -9.43 17.28 -6.73
CA LEU A 99 -10.39 17.20 -7.83
C LEU A 99 -9.65 16.96 -9.14
N TYR A 100 -9.87 15.81 -9.79
CA TYR A 100 -9.31 15.50 -11.11
C TYR A 100 -10.43 15.30 -12.13
N SER A 101 -10.76 16.35 -12.90
CA SER A 101 -11.98 16.40 -13.73
C SER A 101 -11.75 16.88 -15.17
N GLN A 102 -12.59 16.40 -16.10
CA GLN A 102 -12.59 16.82 -17.52
C GLN A 102 -13.27 18.17 -17.76
N THR A 103 -14.19 18.56 -16.89
CA THR A 103 -14.99 19.77 -17.07
C THR A 103 -14.12 21.02 -16.98
N GLU A 104 -14.23 21.92 -17.97
CA GLU A 104 -13.72 23.30 -17.88
C GLU A 104 -14.52 24.17 -16.91
N SER A 105 -15.61 23.65 -16.35
CA SER A 105 -16.49 24.38 -15.46
C SER A 105 -15.92 24.38 -14.03
N ARG A 106 -15.58 25.49 -13.39
CA ARG A 106 -15.61 26.90 -13.79
C ARG A 106 -14.48 27.58 -13.01
N GLU A 107 -13.85 28.59 -13.58
CA GLU A 107 -13.02 29.56 -12.85
C GLU A 107 -13.76 30.26 -11.69
N ASN A 108 -15.05 29.94 -11.44
CA ASN A 108 -15.96 30.60 -10.50
C ASN A 108 -16.94 29.66 -9.73
N ILE A 109 -16.80 28.33 -9.75
CA ILE A 109 -17.44 27.48 -8.71
C ILE A 109 -16.38 27.32 -7.64
N GLY A 110 -16.70 27.66 -6.40
CA GLY A 110 -15.74 27.72 -5.31
C GLY A 110 -14.74 26.56 -5.32
N ILE A 111 -13.47 26.91 -5.47
CA ILE A 111 -12.26 26.13 -5.09
C ILE A 111 -12.34 25.70 -3.61
N GLU A 112 -13.35 26.17 -2.87
CA GLU A 112 -13.59 25.93 -1.46
C GLU A 112 -13.64 24.43 -1.14
N GLY A 113 -12.62 24.00 -0.41
CA GLY A 113 -12.56 22.68 0.20
C GLY A 113 -11.72 21.63 -0.53
N PHE A 114 -11.13 21.97 -1.68
CA PHE A 114 -10.16 21.13 -2.38
C PHE A 114 -8.73 21.65 -2.15
N ASP A 115 -7.79 20.73 -1.90
CA ASP A 115 -6.37 21.05 -1.79
C ASP A 115 -5.72 21.25 -3.17
N SER A 116 -6.27 20.59 -4.20
CA SER A 116 -5.84 20.76 -5.58
C SER A 116 -6.98 20.50 -6.56
N VAL A 117 -7.04 21.29 -7.63
CA VAL A 117 -7.98 21.12 -8.74
C VAL A 117 -7.18 20.98 -10.02
N ILE A 118 -7.35 19.84 -10.69
CA ILE A 118 -6.52 19.40 -11.81
C ILE A 118 -7.44 19.03 -12.98
N LYS A 119 -7.16 19.59 -14.15
CA LYS A 119 -7.87 19.25 -15.38
C LYS A 119 -7.35 17.91 -15.93
N LYS A 120 -8.26 17.00 -16.27
CA LYS A 120 -7.98 15.78 -17.04
C LYS A 120 -7.56 16.21 -18.46
N ASN A 121 -6.27 16.11 -18.75
CA ASN A 121 -5.74 16.33 -20.10
C ASN A 121 -5.99 15.10 -20.98
N SER A 122 -5.97 15.28 -22.31
CA SER A 122 -5.94 14.17 -23.26
C SER A 122 -4.71 13.28 -23.05
N GLU A 123 -4.81 12.01 -23.44
CA GLU A 123 -3.84 10.93 -23.21
C GLU A 123 -2.36 11.37 -23.32
N GLY A 124 -1.56 11.02 -22.30
CA GLY A 124 -0.09 11.13 -22.34
C GLY A 124 0.54 12.26 -21.52
N GLN A 125 -0.23 13.10 -20.81
CA GLN A 125 0.30 14.17 -19.94
C GLN A 125 -0.13 14.00 -18.47
N TYR A 126 0.14 12.83 -17.89
CA TYR A 126 -0.17 12.54 -16.48
C TYR A 126 0.87 13.08 -15.49
N ASP A 127 2.03 13.56 -15.97
CA ASP A 127 3.12 14.10 -15.14
C ASP A 127 2.63 15.26 -14.28
N TYR A 128 1.84 16.16 -14.87
CA TYR A 128 1.26 17.30 -14.16
C TYR A 128 0.31 16.85 -13.06
N PHE A 129 -0.56 15.88 -13.35
CA PHE A 129 -1.51 15.33 -12.39
C PHE A 129 -0.78 14.70 -11.19
N VAL A 130 0.17 13.80 -11.46
CA VAL A 130 0.91 13.12 -10.39
C VAL A 130 1.78 14.10 -9.61
N SER A 131 2.42 15.06 -10.28
CA SER A 131 3.20 16.11 -9.61
C SER A 131 2.35 16.92 -8.62
N LYS A 132 1.14 17.33 -9.01
CA LYS A 132 0.21 18.10 -8.16
C LYS A 132 -0.40 17.26 -7.04
N PHE A 133 -0.69 15.99 -7.33
CA PHE A 133 -1.08 15.02 -6.31
C PHE A 133 0.01 14.85 -5.24
N GLU A 134 1.25 14.59 -5.66
CA GLU A 134 2.40 14.43 -4.76
C GLU A 134 2.72 15.72 -3.99
N GLU A 135 2.52 16.89 -4.60
CA GLU A 135 2.65 18.20 -3.92
C GLU A 135 1.63 18.36 -2.78
N SER A 136 0.39 17.90 -2.99
CA SER A 136 -0.66 17.94 -1.96
C SER A 136 -0.29 17.07 -0.74
N ILE A 137 0.25 15.87 -0.99
CA ILE A 137 0.79 15.00 0.07
C ILE A 137 1.96 15.68 0.80
N LYS A 138 2.92 16.25 0.05
CA LYS A 138 4.07 16.95 0.64
C LYS A 138 3.64 18.14 1.51
N ASN A 139 2.63 18.89 1.09
CA ASN A 139 2.08 19.99 1.88
C ASN A 139 1.46 19.49 3.17
N TRP A 140 0.67 18.42 3.12
CA TRP A 140 0.13 17.78 4.33
C TRP A 140 1.23 17.32 5.30
N ARG A 141 2.28 16.67 4.79
CA ARG A 141 3.43 16.24 5.60
C ARG A 141 4.13 17.43 6.27
N ARG A 142 4.31 18.55 5.56
CA ARG A 142 4.87 19.79 6.13
C ARG A 142 3.97 20.36 7.23
N SER A 143 2.66 20.41 6.99
CA SER A 143 1.70 20.86 8.00
C SER A 143 1.70 19.98 9.24
N LEU A 144 1.86 18.65 9.09
CA LEU A 144 2.04 17.76 10.23
C LEU A 144 3.32 18.09 11.01
N LEU A 145 4.45 18.36 10.34
CA LEU A 145 5.67 18.78 11.03
C LEU A 145 5.48 20.11 11.77
N THR A 146 4.82 21.10 11.15
CA THR A 146 4.48 22.37 11.81
C THR A 146 3.59 22.16 13.04
N ASP A 147 2.62 21.25 12.98
CA ASP A 147 1.82 20.88 14.15
C ASP A 147 2.69 20.28 15.26
N LEU A 148 3.61 19.36 14.93
CA LEU A 148 4.53 18.78 15.91
C LEU A 148 5.46 19.83 16.52
N GLU A 149 5.97 20.77 15.73
CA GLU A 149 6.78 21.91 16.20
C GLU A 149 5.97 22.83 17.13
N ASN A 150 4.72 23.15 16.76
CA ASN A 150 3.82 23.95 17.59
C ASN A 150 3.47 23.26 18.92
N LEU A 151 3.54 21.93 18.96
CA LEU A 151 3.41 21.12 20.16
C LEU A 151 4.74 20.87 20.86
N GLU A 152 5.84 21.45 20.38
CA GLU A 152 7.19 21.26 20.92
C GLU A 152 7.65 19.79 20.94
N ILE A 153 7.10 18.98 20.04
CA ILE A 153 7.49 17.58 19.83
C ILE A 153 8.66 17.56 18.84
N LEU A 154 9.87 17.76 19.37
CA LEU A 154 11.09 17.88 18.55
C LEU A 154 11.57 16.53 17.99
N ASN A 155 11.25 15.42 18.67
CA ASN A 155 11.55 14.09 18.15
C ASN A 155 10.40 13.62 17.26
N ARG A 156 10.67 13.51 15.96
CA ARG A 156 9.73 12.99 14.96
C ARG A 156 9.33 11.55 15.24
N ASN A 157 10.22 10.80 15.89
CA ASN A 157 9.91 9.50 16.42
C ASN A 157 9.34 9.68 17.83
N THR A 158 8.02 9.76 17.94
CA THR A 158 7.30 9.88 19.22
C THR A 158 7.34 8.59 20.04
N HIS A 159 8.10 7.58 19.61
CA HIS A 159 8.35 6.38 20.40
C HIS A 159 8.94 6.75 21.76
N ASN A 160 8.29 6.30 22.83
CA ASN A 160 8.61 6.62 24.22
C ASN A 160 8.59 8.12 24.57
N PHE A 161 7.93 8.98 23.76
CA PHE A 161 7.79 10.41 24.07
C PHE A 161 7.17 10.64 25.46
N GLN A 162 6.19 9.81 25.82
CA GLN A 162 5.53 9.84 27.12
C GLN A 162 6.46 9.50 28.30
N GLU A 163 7.58 8.82 28.03
CA GLU A 163 8.57 8.49 29.05
C GLU A 163 9.59 9.61 29.26
N SER A 164 9.70 10.53 28.30
CA SER A 164 10.66 11.62 28.32
C SER A 164 10.46 12.55 29.53
N HIS A 165 11.57 13.13 29.98
CA HIS A 165 11.54 14.12 31.07
C HIS A 165 10.67 15.31 30.69
N PHE A 166 10.83 15.83 29.47
CA PHE A 166 10.04 16.94 28.93
C PHE A 166 8.53 16.65 28.99
N TYR A 167 8.10 15.45 28.63
CA TYR A 167 6.69 15.10 28.70
C TYR A 167 6.16 15.15 30.13
N LYS A 168 6.88 14.52 31.05
CA LYS A 168 6.49 14.36 32.46
C LYS A 168 6.49 15.69 33.22
N THR A 169 7.42 16.59 32.92
CA THR A 169 7.58 17.85 33.67
C THR A 169 6.86 19.04 33.04
N TYR A 170 6.78 19.09 31.71
CA TYR A 170 6.23 20.25 31.00
C TYR A 170 5.01 19.89 30.13
N TYR A 171 5.18 19.04 29.11
CA TYR A 171 4.17 18.83 28.07
C TYR A 171 2.80 18.51 28.64
N LYS A 172 2.73 17.52 29.55
CA LYS A 172 1.47 17.07 30.15
C LYS A 172 0.73 18.19 30.88
N ASN A 173 1.45 19.08 31.55
CA ASN A 173 0.86 20.13 32.38
C ASN A 173 0.56 21.42 31.61
N THR A 174 1.35 21.73 30.58
CA THR A 174 1.23 22.98 29.83
C THR A 174 0.45 22.78 28.53
N ILE A 175 0.84 21.80 27.72
CA ILE A 175 0.26 21.56 26.39
C ILE A 175 -0.94 20.62 26.50
N GLY A 176 -0.76 19.45 27.11
CA GLY A 176 -1.79 18.41 27.21
C GLY A 176 -3.05 18.87 27.98
N LYS A 177 -2.89 19.65 29.07
CA LYS A 177 -4.04 20.23 29.80
C LYS A 177 -4.76 21.33 29.02
N ASN A 178 -4.05 22.05 28.15
CA ASN A 178 -4.60 23.11 27.30
C ASN A 178 -4.87 22.62 25.87
N ALA A 179 -5.10 21.32 25.69
CA ALA A 179 -5.23 20.69 24.38
C ALA A 179 -6.30 21.35 23.49
N GLU A 180 -7.38 21.90 24.07
CA GLU A 180 -8.41 22.62 23.31
C GLU A 180 -7.86 23.85 22.60
N THR A 181 -7.07 24.68 23.31
CA THR A 181 -6.47 25.90 22.75
C THR A 181 -5.48 25.54 21.64
N TYR A 182 -4.64 24.53 21.87
CA TYR A 182 -3.69 24.05 20.86
C TYR A 182 -4.41 23.43 19.67
N PHE A 183 -5.49 22.70 19.89
CA PHE A 183 -6.33 22.13 18.85
C PHE A 183 -6.93 23.23 17.96
N LEU A 184 -7.56 24.24 18.55
CA LEU A 184 -8.26 25.28 17.80
C LEU A 184 -7.33 26.30 17.11
N ILE A 185 -6.16 26.59 17.70
CA ILE A 185 -5.35 27.76 17.30
C ILE A 185 -3.95 27.37 16.81
N LYS A 186 -3.44 26.20 17.19
CA LYS A 186 -2.04 25.82 16.95
C LYS A 186 -1.84 24.64 16.01
N THR A 187 -2.89 23.88 15.72
CA THR A 187 -2.77 22.64 14.95
C THR A 187 -3.86 22.52 13.91
N ASN A 188 -3.54 21.87 12.79
CA ASN A 188 -4.44 21.70 11.65
C ASN A 188 -4.64 20.23 11.27
N ILE A 189 -3.68 19.37 11.58
CA ILE A 189 -3.63 17.95 11.19
C ILE A 189 -3.94 17.06 12.37
N VAL A 190 -3.30 17.31 13.52
CA VAL A 190 -3.39 16.38 14.65
C VAL A 190 -4.72 16.48 15.41
N SER A 191 -5.15 15.33 15.95
CA SER A 191 -6.36 15.21 16.77
C SER A 191 -6.16 15.84 18.15
N LYS A 192 -7.26 16.17 18.81
CA LYS A 192 -7.24 16.65 20.18
C LYS A 192 -6.72 15.58 21.14
N GLU A 193 -7.01 14.31 20.86
CA GLU A 193 -6.56 13.14 21.61
C GLU A 193 -5.05 12.99 21.55
N PHE A 194 -4.47 13.16 20.36
CA PHE A 194 -3.01 13.16 20.18
C PHE A 194 -2.35 14.28 20.98
N ILE A 195 -2.91 15.50 20.99
CA ILE A 195 -2.38 16.61 21.79
C ILE A 195 -2.42 16.32 23.29
N LYS A 196 -3.48 15.65 23.77
CA LYS A 196 -3.59 15.25 25.18
C LYS A 196 -2.57 14.16 25.54
N LEU A 197 -2.41 13.19 24.65
CA LEU A 197 -1.60 12.00 24.87
C LEU A 197 -0.97 11.55 23.54
N PRO A 198 0.22 12.07 23.19
CA PRO A 198 0.85 11.76 21.91
C PRO A 198 1.20 10.27 21.81
N THR A 199 0.72 9.61 20.76
CA THR A 199 1.07 8.22 20.46
C THR A 199 2.24 8.15 19.45
N PRO A 200 2.96 7.02 19.38
CA PRO A 200 3.95 6.77 18.32
C PRO A 200 3.35 6.97 16.91
N LEU A 201 3.99 7.80 16.08
CA LEU A 201 3.64 7.97 14.66
C LEU A 201 4.47 7.01 13.81
N ILE A 202 3.94 5.81 13.56
CA ILE A 202 4.61 4.77 12.76
C ILE A 202 4.31 5.03 11.28
N LEU A 203 5.08 5.94 10.68
CA LEU A 203 5.01 6.29 9.26
C LEU A 203 6.40 6.10 8.64
N ASP A 204 6.49 5.37 7.53
CA ASP A 204 7.75 5.06 6.85
C ASP A 204 8.60 6.30 6.60
N TRP A 205 8.00 7.38 6.09
CA TRP A 205 8.73 8.62 5.79
C TRP A 205 9.20 9.41 7.02
N LEU A 206 8.70 9.10 8.22
CA LEU A 206 9.21 9.64 9.49
C LEU A 206 10.26 8.71 10.13
N MET A 207 10.12 7.40 9.91
CA MET A 207 10.87 6.36 10.61
C MET A 207 12.11 5.91 9.85
N LEU A 208 12.00 5.73 8.54
CA LEU A 208 13.03 5.19 7.68
C LEU A 208 13.94 6.28 7.13
N ARG A 209 15.23 5.97 7.06
CA ARG A 209 16.22 6.81 6.37
C ARG A 209 16.40 6.32 4.94
N ARG A 210 16.65 7.24 4.01
CA ARG A 210 16.96 6.91 2.60
C ARG A 210 18.05 5.85 2.46
N ASN A 211 19.14 6.02 3.22
CA ASN A 211 20.27 5.08 3.20
C ASN A 211 19.91 3.68 3.72
N GLU A 212 18.88 3.55 4.58
CA GLU A 212 18.43 2.25 5.08
C GLU A 212 17.68 1.50 3.98
N ILE A 213 16.78 2.19 3.26
CA ILE A 213 16.05 1.62 2.11
C ILE A 213 17.03 1.20 1.01
N GLU A 214 17.92 2.10 0.60
CA GLU A 214 18.95 1.84 -0.42
C GLU A 214 19.82 0.64 -0.04
N LYS A 215 20.27 0.58 1.22
CA LYS A 215 21.08 -0.52 1.72
C LYS A 215 20.33 -1.85 1.65
N SER A 216 19.07 -1.91 2.09
CA SER A 216 18.27 -3.15 2.02
C SER A 216 18.08 -3.63 0.57
N ILE A 217 17.93 -2.72 -0.40
CA ILE A 217 17.84 -3.06 -1.83
C ILE A 217 19.16 -3.64 -2.33
N LEU A 218 20.28 -3.00 -2.03
CA LEU A 218 21.61 -3.50 -2.41
C LEU A 218 21.94 -4.86 -1.76
N GLU A 219 21.52 -5.05 -0.51
CA GLU A 219 21.65 -6.34 0.19
C GLU A 219 20.75 -7.41 -0.45
N PHE A 220 19.53 -7.08 -0.86
CA PHE A 220 18.66 -8.00 -1.60
C PHE A 220 19.32 -8.43 -2.92
N ASN A 221 19.79 -7.47 -3.74
CA ASN A 221 20.51 -7.74 -4.98
C ASN A 221 21.73 -8.65 -4.76
N SER A 222 22.55 -8.31 -3.76
CA SER A 222 23.71 -9.11 -3.37
C SER A 222 23.32 -10.53 -2.94
N THR A 223 22.20 -10.67 -2.20
CA THR A 223 21.72 -11.95 -1.67
C THR A 223 21.44 -12.95 -2.80
N TYR A 224 20.60 -12.59 -3.78
CA TYR A 224 20.29 -13.54 -4.85
C TYR A 224 21.37 -13.63 -5.94
N ASN A 225 22.26 -12.63 -6.09
CA ASN A 225 23.33 -12.70 -7.11
C ASN A 225 24.62 -13.39 -6.62
N ARG A 226 24.99 -13.27 -5.33
CA ARG A 226 26.27 -13.77 -4.81
C ARG A 226 26.15 -15.04 -3.97
N HIS A 227 25.10 -15.19 -3.17
CA HIS A 227 25.02 -16.26 -2.18
C HIS A 227 24.47 -17.59 -2.71
N ILE A 228 23.82 -17.58 -3.88
CA ILE A 228 23.14 -18.78 -4.40
C ILE A 228 24.07 -19.69 -5.24
N LYS A 229 25.32 -19.26 -5.51
CA LYS A 229 26.32 -20.11 -6.17
C LYS A 229 27.21 -20.92 -5.23
N TYR A 230 27.22 -20.65 -3.91
CA TYR A 230 28.32 -21.08 -3.03
C TYR A 230 27.94 -21.93 -1.83
N ASP A 231 26.66 -22.08 -1.47
CA ASP A 231 26.29 -22.84 -0.28
C ASP A 231 25.42 -24.07 -0.60
N SER A 232 26.07 -25.13 -1.08
CA SER A 232 25.44 -26.44 -1.27
C SER A 232 25.01 -27.13 0.04
N LYS A 233 25.34 -26.56 1.21
CA LYS A 233 25.08 -27.15 2.53
C LYS A 233 23.96 -26.45 3.30
N ASN A 234 23.76 -25.16 3.12
CA ASN A 234 22.58 -24.45 3.61
C ASN A 234 21.51 -24.39 2.52
N ASN A 235 20.28 -24.78 2.86
CA ASN A 235 19.15 -24.71 1.93
C ASN A 235 18.96 -23.25 1.50
N GLU A 236 19.30 -22.89 0.25
CA GLU A 236 19.25 -21.50 -0.26
C GLU A 236 17.89 -20.81 -0.04
N ARG A 237 16.80 -21.58 0.03
CA ARG A 237 15.47 -21.09 0.47
C ARG A 237 15.52 -20.46 1.86
N THR A 238 16.22 -21.09 2.81
CA THR A 238 16.43 -20.58 4.17
C THR A 238 17.20 -19.27 4.18
N ILE A 239 18.19 -19.08 3.28
CA ILE A 239 18.93 -17.81 3.19
C ILE A 239 17.97 -16.68 2.80
N LEU A 240 17.14 -16.92 1.77
CA LEU A 240 16.15 -15.95 1.30
C LEU A 240 15.08 -15.64 2.36
N HIS A 241 14.58 -16.67 3.04
CA HIS A 241 13.58 -16.49 4.10
C HIS A 241 14.16 -15.70 5.28
N ASN A 242 15.38 -16.02 5.71
CA ASN A 242 16.08 -15.27 6.75
C ASN A 242 16.24 -13.81 6.34
N PHE A 243 16.66 -13.56 5.10
CA PHE A 243 16.79 -12.21 4.57
C PHE A 243 15.47 -11.44 4.63
N PHE A 244 14.35 -12.00 4.15
CA PHE A 244 13.05 -11.31 4.17
C PHE A 244 12.52 -11.09 5.60
N ASN A 245 12.79 -12.03 6.52
CA ASN A 245 12.40 -11.88 7.92
C ASN A 245 13.16 -10.75 8.63
N GLU A 246 14.45 -10.57 8.28
CA GLU A 246 15.27 -9.46 8.76
C GLU A 246 14.95 -8.14 8.04
N ASN A 247 14.60 -8.19 6.76
CA ASN A 247 14.35 -7.05 5.88
C ASN A 247 12.92 -7.03 5.34
N LYS A 248 11.94 -7.05 6.26
CA LYS A 248 10.50 -7.13 5.92
C LYS A 248 10.05 -6.06 4.92
N MET A 249 10.68 -4.89 4.93
CA MET A 249 10.39 -3.79 3.99
C MET A 249 10.45 -4.24 2.53
N ILE A 250 11.34 -5.17 2.17
CA ILE A 250 11.49 -5.66 0.80
C ILE A 250 10.20 -6.35 0.29
N LEU A 251 9.41 -6.95 1.18
CA LEU A 251 8.11 -7.53 0.84
C LEU A 251 6.94 -6.58 1.08
N LEU A 252 7.00 -5.78 2.15
CA LEU A 252 5.88 -4.93 2.58
C LEU A 252 5.75 -3.62 1.79
N ARG A 253 6.88 -2.90 1.65
CA ARG A 253 6.94 -1.52 1.14
C ARG A 253 5.81 -0.68 1.75
N ASP A 254 5.14 0.12 0.93
CA ASP A 254 3.95 0.90 1.28
C ASP A 254 2.62 0.16 0.97
N ALA A 255 2.71 -1.00 0.31
CA ALA A 255 1.57 -1.77 -0.18
C ALA A 255 0.92 -2.61 0.92
N PHE A 256 1.72 -3.17 1.83
CA PHE A 256 1.26 -4.03 2.92
C PHE A 256 1.66 -3.46 4.27
N VAL A 257 0.94 -3.86 5.32
CA VAL A 257 1.15 -3.32 6.67
C VAL A 257 1.77 -4.33 7.62
N ASP A 258 1.67 -5.62 7.30
CA ASP A 258 2.25 -6.68 8.09
C ASP A 258 2.45 -7.93 7.22
N LEU A 259 3.30 -8.84 7.70
CA LEU A 259 3.48 -10.17 7.12
C LEU A 259 3.43 -11.24 8.20
N ASP A 260 2.79 -12.34 7.86
CA ASP A 260 2.90 -13.59 8.59
C ASP A 260 3.85 -14.54 7.85
N TYR A 261 4.75 -15.21 8.58
CA TYR A 261 5.72 -16.17 8.05
C TYR A 261 5.31 -17.61 8.40
N GLU A 262 5.37 -18.51 7.41
CA GLU A 262 5.13 -19.97 7.54
C GLU A 262 3.87 -20.30 8.35
N LYS A 263 2.75 -19.68 7.99
CA LYS A 263 1.46 -20.00 8.60
C LYS A 263 0.92 -21.29 8.04
N ASN A 264 0.75 -22.26 8.93
CA ASN A 264 0.02 -23.48 8.65
C ASN A 264 -1.49 -23.20 8.52
N LEU A 265 -2.02 -23.53 7.35
CA LEU A 265 -3.44 -23.42 6.97
C LEU A 265 -4.02 -24.84 6.94
N TYR A 266 -4.84 -25.16 7.94
CA TYR A 266 -5.44 -26.49 8.05
C TYR A 266 -6.71 -26.56 7.22
N ASP A 267 -6.80 -27.51 6.29
CA ASP A 267 -8.08 -27.81 5.67
C ASP A 267 -8.99 -28.44 6.74
N LEU A 268 -10.11 -27.79 7.04
CA LEU A 268 -10.99 -28.23 8.12
C LEU A 268 -11.64 -29.60 7.85
N ASN A 269 -11.59 -30.12 6.62
CA ASN A 269 -12.15 -31.43 6.26
C ASN A 269 -11.10 -32.46 5.80
N GLU A 270 -9.85 -32.06 5.58
CA GLU A 270 -8.78 -32.95 5.15
C GLU A 270 -7.69 -33.05 6.23
N LYS A 271 -6.94 -34.16 6.27
CA LYS A 271 -5.75 -34.27 7.13
C LYS A 271 -4.53 -33.55 6.54
N THR A 272 -4.77 -32.64 5.60
CA THR A 272 -3.75 -31.92 4.83
C THR A 272 -3.68 -30.48 5.36
N ASN A 273 -2.47 -29.95 5.38
CA ASN A 273 -2.18 -28.56 5.65
C ASN A 273 -1.42 -27.99 4.45
N GLU A 274 -1.67 -26.73 4.16
CA GLU A 274 -0.86 -25.94 3.26
C GLU A 274 -0.08 -24.93 4.11
N GLU A 275 1.24 -24.88 3.93
CA GLU A 275 2.11 -23.90 4.60
C GLU A 275 2.62 -22.93 3.54
N CYS A 276 2.09 -21.71 3.58
CA CYS A 276 2.55 -20.64 2.71
C CYS A 276 3.74 -19.93 3.36
N ASP A 277 4.77 -19.63 2.57
CA ASP A 277 5.96 -18.92 3.06
C ASP A 277 5.59 -17.60 3.72
N TYR A 278 4.79 -16.77 3.03
CA TYR A 278 4.38 -15.47 3.53
C TYR A 278 2.92 -15.17 3.21
N ILE A 279 2.23 -14.56 4.17
CA ILE A 279 0.93 -13.91 3.94
C ILE A 279 1.07 -12.42 4.23
N LEU A 280 1.00 -11.60 3.18
CA LEU A 280 1.12 -10.15 3.27
C LEU A 280 -0.26 -9.53 3.51
N LYS A 281 -0.40 -8.80 4.62
CA LYS A 281 -1.66 -8.22 5.10
C LYS A 281 -1.81 -6.76 4.70
N THR A 282 -3.06 -6.33 4.58
CA THR A 282 -3.41 -4.94 4.27
C THR A 282 -4.30 -4.34 5.36
N GLU A 283 -4.24 -3.00 5.51
CA GLU A 283 -5.10 -2.24 6.42
C GLU A 283 -6.57 -2.23 5.99
N PHE A 284 -6.85 -2.39 4.68
CA PHE A 284 -8.19 -2.32 4.11
C PHE A 284 -8.58 -3.62 3.39
N PRO A 285 -8.77 -4.74 4.10
CA PRO A 285 -8.93 -6.07 3.49
C PRO A 285 -10.20 -6.25 2.66
N GLU A 286 -11.20 -5.38 2.82
CA GLU A 286 -12.41 -5.34 1.98
C GLU A 286 -12.18 -4.70 0.61
N PHE A 287 -11.10 -3.93 0.44
CA PHE A 287 -10.83 -3.13 -0.76
C PHE A 287 -9.50 -3.49 -1.43
N LEU A 288 -8.52 -3.87 -0.61
CA LEU A 288 -7.16 -4.20 -1.00
C LEU A 288 -6.92 -5.69 -0.77
N LYS A 289 -5.93 -6.23 -1.46
CA LYS A 289 -5.73 -7.67 -1.49
C LYS A 289 -4.78 -8.12 -0.38
N THR A 290 -5.14 -9.20 0.28
CA THR A 290 -4.23 -9.99 1.11
C THR A 290 -3.49 -10.98 0.21
N THR A 291 -2.17 -11.04 0.30
CA THR A 291 -1.37 -11.78 -0.69
C THR A 291 -0.71 -13.00 -0.09
N PHE A 292 -0.99 -14.18 -0.65
CA PHE A 292 -0.16 -15.36 -0.45
C PHE A 292 1.08 -15.24 -1.34
N PHE A 293 2.27 -15.23 -0.72
CA PHE A 293 3.53 -14.97 -1.40
C PHE A 293 4.50 -16.13 -1.14
N GLU A 294 4.74 -16.92 -2.18
CA GLU A 294 5.62 -18.08 -2.14
C GLU A 294 7.00 -17.74 -2.72
N VAL A 295 8.07 -18.14 -2.03
CA VAL A 295 9.45 -17.84 -2.39
C VAL A 295 10.16 -19.11 -2.85
N LYS A 296 10.58 -19.12 -4.12
CA LYS A 296 11.42 -20.16 -4.71
C LYS A 296 12.70 -19.56 -5.24
N LYS A 297 13.70 -20.40 -5.46
CA LYS A 297 15.03 -19.98 -5.90
C LYS A 297 14.98 -19.22 -7.24
N GLU A 298 15.95 -18.35 -7.44
CA GLU A 298 16.17 -17.59 -8.67
C GLU A 298 16.69 -18.48 -9.82
N ASP A 299 17.32 -19.61 -9.50
CA ASP A 299 17.81 -20.60 -10.48
C ASP A 299 16.72 -21.54 -11.02
N VAL A 300 15.48 -21.41 -10.54
CA VAL A 300 14.32 -22.14 -11.07
C VAL A 300 14.10 -21.76 -12.53
N THR A 301 14.44 -22.69 -13.41
CA THR A 301 14.14 -22.56 -14.85
C THR A 301 12.65 -22.72 -15.11
N PHE A 302 12.05 -21.83 -15.90
CA PHE A 302 10.64 -21.91 -16.27
C PHE A 302 10.40 -22.94 -17.37
N TYR A 303 11.28 -22.99 -18.37
CA TYR A 303 11.09 -23.82 -19.55
C TYR A 303 12.29 -24.73 -19.83
N VAL A 304 11.99 -26.00 -20.11
CA VAL A 304 12.92 -26.95 -20.71
C VAL A 304 12.72 -27.00 -22.23
N LYS A 305 13.78 -27.38 -22.94
CA LYS A 305 13.76 -27.54 -24.41
C LYS A 305 13.29 -26.27 -25.16
N LYS A 306 13.68 -25.09 -24.66
CA LYS A 306 13.31 -23.76 -25.20
C LYS A 306 13.49 -23.62 -26.71
N LYS A 307 14.58 -24.18 -27.26
CA LYS A 307 14.95 -24.12 -28.68
C LYS A 307 14.20 -25.12 -29.57
N THR A 308 13.19 -25.83 -29.06
CA THR A 308 12.43 -26.83 -29.82
C THR A 308 11.07 -26.28 -30.24
N LYS A 309 10.41 -26.93 -31.20
CA LYS A 309 9.04 -26.57 -31.64
C LYS A 309 7.99 -26.65 -30.51
N ARG A 310 8.30 -27.32 -29.39
CA ARG A 310 7.40 -27.51 -28.25
C ARG A 310 8.16 -27.34 -26.93
N PRO A 311 8.45 -26.10 -26.51
CA PRO A 311 8.97 -25.83 -25.18
C PRO A 311 7.96 -26.30 -24.14
N GLN A 312 8.44 -26.83 -23.02
CA GLN A 312 7.61 -27.37 -21.93
C GLN A 312 8.00 -26.68 -20.62
N LEU A 313 7.02 -26.46 -19.75
CA LEU A 313 7.31 -26.02 -18.38
C LEU A 313 8.24 -27.03 -17.71
N SER A 314 9.23 -26.54 -16.96
CA SER A 314 10.07 -27.43 -16.15
C SER A 314 9.21 -28.08 -15.06
N SER A 315 9.55 -29.30 -14.66
CA SER A 315 8.80 -30.02 -13.61
C SER A 315 8.83 -29.30 -12.26
N ASN A 316 9.96 -28.67 -11.93
CA ASN A 316 10.12 -27.91 -10.69
C ASN A 316 9.26 -26.65 -10.71
N TYR A 317 9.26 -25.92 -11.82
CA TYR A 317 8.42 -24.73 -11.93
C TYR A 317 6.93 -25.10 -11.90
N LEU A 318 6.54 -26.18 -12.59
CA LEU A 318 5.17 -26.67 -12.57
C LEU A 318 4.69 -27.02 -11.15
N SER A 319 5.52 -27.72 -10.36
CA SER A 319 5.14 -28.07 -8.98
C SER A 319 5.02 -26.86 -8.07
N HIS A 320 5.83 -25.81 -8.29
CA HIS A 320 5.71 -24.54 -7.57
C HIS A 320 4.44 -23.78 -7.94
N LEU A 321 4.04 -23.78 -9.21
CA LEU A 321 2.76 -23.23 -9.64
C LEU A 321 1.57 -24.00 -9.05
N GLU A 322 1.63 -25.33 -9.02
CA GLU A 322 0.61 -26.18 -8.39
C GLU A 322 0.48 -25.90 -6.89
N GLN A 323 1.59 -25.62 -6.19
CA GLN A 323 1.56 -25.23 -4.79
C GLN A 323 0.80 -23.91 -4.58
N VAL A 324 1.14 -22.86 -5.34
CA VAL A 324 0.46 -21.57 -5.23
C VAL A 324 -1.01 -21.65 -5.70
N TRP A 325 -1.29 -22.53 -6.66
CA TRP A 325 -2.67 -22.83 -7.08
C TRP A 325 -3.50 -23.42 -5.96
N ARG A 326 -2.92 -24.34 -5.17
CA ARG A 326 -3.61 -24.93 -4.01
C ARG A 326 -3.94 -23.86 -2.96
N TYR A 327 -3.07 -22.88 -2.72
CA TYR A 327 -3.40 -21.74 -1.84
C TYR A 327 -4.62 -20.96 -2.35
N LYS A 328 -4.73 -20.80 -3.67
CA LYS A 328 -5.86 -20.14 -4.30
C LYS A 328 -7.15 -20.93 -4.20
N GLU A 329 -7.09 -22.26 -4.37
CA GLU A 329 -8.24 -23.13 -4.15
C GLU A 329 -8.66 -23.10 -2.67
N TYR A 330 -7.68 -23.18 -1.77
CA TYR A 330 -7.89 -23.09 -0.33
C TYR A 330 -8.56 -21.77 0.06
N SER A 331 -8.06 -20.62 -0.43
CA SER A 331 -8.58 -19.30 -0.07
C SER A 331 -9.94 -18.97 -0.68
N LYS A 332 -10.37 -19.72 -1.71
CA LYS A 332 -11.70 -19.59 -2.33
C LYS A 332 -12.73 -20.57 -1.75
N ASN A 333 -12.27 -21.55 -0.97
CA ASN A 333 -13.15 -22.51 -0.35
C ASN A 333 -13.82 -21.87 0.88
N GLU A 334 -15.13 -21.59 0.77
CA GLU A 334 -15.93 -21.01 1.88
C GLU A 334 -15.83 -21.81 3.18
N LYS A 335 -15.55 -23.12 3.10
CA LYS A 335 -15.36 -23.95 4.32
C LYS A 335 -14.13 -23.56 5.11
N ASN A 336 -13.07 -23.06 4.45
CA ASN A 336 -11.81 -22.67 5.08
C ASN A 336 -11.82 -21.23 5.58
N LYS A 337 -12.91 -20.48 5.31
CA LYS A 337 -13.07 -19.08 5.72
C LYS A 337 -12.91 -18.86 7.23
N PRO A 338 -13.48 -19.68 8.14
CA PRO A 338 -13.28 -19.49 9.58
C PRO A 338 -11.82 -19.65 10.02
N GLU A 339 -11.09 -20.60 9.42
CA GLU A 339 -9.66 -20.79 9.68
C GLU A 339 -8.85 -19.58 9.20
N LEU A 340 -9.12 -19.11 7.98
CA LEU A 340 -8.47 -17.91 7.44
C LEU A 340 -8.75 -16.68 8.30
N GLU A 341 -10.02 -16.43 8.66
CA GLU A 341 -10.41 -15.33 9.53
C GLU A 341 -9.66 -15.37 10.86
N SER A 342 -9.59 -16.55 11.48
CA SER A 342 -8.87 -16.73 12.75
C SER A 342 -7.37 -16.48 12.62
N LYS A 343 -6.74 -16.87 11.50
CA LYS A 343 -5.29 -16.72 11.29
C LYS A 343 -4.92 -15.30 10.87
N LEU A 344 -5.72 -14.68 10.01
CA LEU A 344 -5.50 -13.34 9.50
C LEU A 344 -5.84 -12.27 10.55
N GLY A 345 -6.85 -12.54 11.38
CA GLY A 345 -7.43 -11.58 12.33
C GLY A 345 -8.54 -10.72 11.72
N TYR A 346 -8.95 -10.99 10.47
CA TYR A 346 -10.03 -10.31 9.77
C TYR A 346 -10.62 -11.22 8.67
N SER A 347 -11.85 -10.91 8.26
CA SER A 347 -12.51 -11.54 7.11
C SER A 347 -12.12 -10.83 5.81
N THR A 348 -11.81 -11.61 4.78
CA THR A 348 -11.68 -11.11 3.41
C THR A 348 -11.93 -12.22 2.39
N SER A 349 -12.34 -11.81 1.20
CA SER A 349 -12.36 -12.64 -0.02
C SER A 349 -11.37 -12.13 -1.08
N ASN A 350 -10.66 -11.04 -0.79
CA ASN A 350 -9.77 -10.36 -1.73
C ASN A 350 -8.36 -10.89 -1.58
N PHE A 351 -8.06 -11.97 -2.29
CA PHE A 351 -6.75 -12.60 -2.25
C PHE A 351 -6.00 -12.46 -3.57
N ASP A 352 -4.69 -12.23 -3.47
CA ASP A 352 -3.73 -12.45 -4.56
C ASP A 352 -2.79 -13.61 -4.21
N HIS A 353 -2.27 -14.24 -5.26
CA HIS A 353 -1.40 -15.40 -5.15
C HIS A 353 -0.16 -15.16 -6.02
N ILE A 354 0.99 -15.02 -5.38
CA ILE A 354 2.25 -14.65 -6.02
C ILE A 354 3.29 -15.74 -5.80
N LEU A 355 4.00 -16.08 -6.87
CA LEU A 355 5.19 -16.92 -6.87
C LEU A 355 6.42 -16.05 -7.22
N LEU A 356 7.35 -15.90 -6.29
CA LEU A 356 8.68 -15.35 -6.56
C LEU A 356 9.59 -16.48 -7.02
N ALA A 357 10.01 -16.47 -8.29
CA ALA A 357 10.87 -17.51 -8.85
C ALA A 357 11.61 -17.04 -10.10
N GLY A 358 12.75 -17.69 -10.38
CA GLY A 358 13.43 -17.57 -11.67
C GLY A 358 14.03 -16.19 -11.96
N ARG A 359 14.49 -16.03 -13.20
CA ARG A 359 15.15 -14.80 -13.71
C ARG A 359 14.31 -14.10 -14.78
N LYS A 360 14.36 -12.77 -14.80
CA LYS A 360 13.63 -11.91 -15.75
C LYS A 360 13.96 -12.22 -17.20
N GLU A 361 15.24 -12.47 -17.52
CA GLU A 361 15.69 -12.76 -18.88
C GLU A 361 14.95 -13.96 -19.49
N GLU A 362 14.84 -15.07 -18.75
CA GLU A 362 14.12 -16.26 -19.20
C GLU A 362 12.61 -16.01 -19.37
N LYS A 363 12.00 -15.27 -18.44
CA LYS A 363 10.59 -14.88 -18.54
C LYS A 363 10.32 -14.12 -19.83
N LEU A 364 11.21 -13.19 -20.18
CA LEU A 364 11.10 -12.36 -21.37
C LEU A 364 11.38 -13.12 -22.67
N GLU A 365 12.36 -14.03 -22.67
CA GLU A 365 12.66 -14.93 -23.81
C GLU A 365 11.41 -15.70 -24.25
N MET A 366 10.56 -16.09 -23.28
CA MET A 366 9.39 -16.93 -23.49
C MET A 366 8.06 -16.20 -23.28
N LYS A 367 8.04 -14.86 -23.28
CA LYS A 367 6.92 -14.02 -22.79
C LYS A 367 5.53 -14.47 -23.26
N ASP A 368 5.34 -14.64 -24.57
CA ASP A 368 4.03 -14.98 -25.14
C ASP A 368 3.54 -16.35 -24.68
N LYS A 369 4.45 -17.33 -24.68
CA LYS A 369 4.15 -18.69 -24.22
C LYS A 369 3.94 -18.73 -22.72
N PHE A 370 4.77 -18.02 -21.96
CA PHE A 370 4.68 -17.87 -20.51
C PHE A 370 3.31 -17.34 -20.10
N ASN A 371 2.89 -16.22 -20.70
CA ASN A 371 1.60 -15.61 -20.44
C ASN A 371 0.45 -16.54 -20.85
N SER A 372 0.56 -17.22 -22.00
CA SER A 372 -0.46 -18.16 -22.48
C SER A 372 -0.61 -19.39 -21.56
N ASP A 373 0.49 -20.01 -21.15
CA ASP A 373 0.49 -21.18 -20.28
C ASP A 373 -0.04 -20.82 -18.87
N LEU A 374 0.40 -19.68 -18.30
CA LEU A 374 -0.14 -19.19 -17.02
C LEU A 374 -1.63 -18.87 -17.10
N TYR A 375 -2.06 -18.14 -18.13
CA TYR A 375 -3.48 -17.81 -18.28
C TYR A 375 -4.35 -19.06 -18.46
N ARG A 376 -3.88 -20.06 -19.22
CA ARG A 376 -4.65 -21.28 -19.49
C ARG A 376 -4.70 -22.24 -18.30
N MET A 377 -3.57 -22.42 -17.59
CA MET A 377 -3.41 -23.48 -16.59
C MET A 377 -3.46 -22.97 -15.16
N PHE A 378 -3.01 -21.74 -14.91
CA PHE A 378 -2.78 -21.19 -13.58
C PHE A 378 -3.33 -19.75 -13.47
N ASN A 379 -4.48 -19.48 -14.09
CA ASN A 379 -5.09 -18.16 -14.15
C ASN A 379 -5.20 -17.51 -12.76
N GLY A 380 -4.75 -16.26 -12.60
CA GLY A 380 -4.81 -15.55 -11.32
C GLY A 380 -3.66 -15.87 -10.35
N ILE A 381 -2.65 -16.65 -10.78
CA ILE A 381 -1.34 -16.65 -10.14
C ILE A 381 -0.45 -15.64 -10.85
N ALA A 382 0.15 -14.72 -10.11
CA ALA A 382 1.19 -13.85 -10.62
C ALA A 382 2.57 -14.47 -10.33
N VAL A 383 3.47 -14.39 -11.30
CA VAL A 383 4.85 -14.88 -11.15
C VAL A 383 5.77 -13.69 -11.28
N VAL A 384 6.50 -13.40 -10.21
CA VAL A 384 7.43 -12.29 -10.10
C VAL A 384 8.85 -12.87 -10.11
N THR A 385 9.77 -12.30 -10.88
CA THR A 385 11.18 -12.69 -10.82
C THR A 385 11.94 -11.84 -9.81
N TYR A 386 13.15 -12.26 -9.46
CA TYR A 386 13.97 -11.51 -8.49
C TYR A 386 14.28 -10.09 -8.95
N GLU A 387 14.55 -9.89 -10.24
CA GLU A 387 14.77 -8.56 -10.80
C GLU A 387 13.48 -7.72 -10.84
N GLU A 388 12.31 -8.34 -11.06
CA GLU A 388 11.04 -7.63 -10.99
C GLU A 388 10.72 -7.19 -9.55
N LEU A 389 11.04 -8.02 -8.55
CA LEU A 389 10.91 -7.63 -7.13
C LEU A 389 11.92 -6.55 -6.75
N GLU A 390 13.14 -6.59 -7.29
CA GLU A 390 14.13 -5.52 -7.13
C GLU A 390 13.60 -4.20 -7.72
N GLU A 391 13.07 -4.25 -8.95
CA GLU A 391 12.46 -3.08 -9.62
C GLU A 391 11.32 -2.48 -8.80
N LEU A 392 10.42 -3.29 -8.22
CA LEU A 392 9.37 -2.79 -7.32
C LEU A 392 9.93 -2.04 -6.11
N ASN A 393 11.07 -2.47 -5.58
CA ASN A 393 11.71 -1.80 -4.45
C ASN A 393 12.44 -0.52 -4.87
N ILE A 394 13.03 -0.48 -6.08
CA ILE A 394 13.59 0.73 -6.66
C ILE A 394 12.49 1.76 -6.90
N ASP A 395 11.36 1.34 -7.47
CA ASP A 395 10.18 2.17 -7.68
C ASP A 395 9.66 2.77 -6.36
N TYR A 396 9.60 1.95 -5.31
CA TYR A 396 9.27 2.41 -3.96
C TYR A 396 10.27 3.45 -3.45
N PHE A 397 11.57 3.21 -3.62
CA PHE A 397 12.61 4.16 -3.19
C PHE A 397 12.52 5.49 -3.94
N ASP A 398 12.27 5.47 -5.24
CA ASP A 398 12.07 6.67 -6.05
C ASP A 398 10.83 7.43 -5.60
N LYS A 399 9.71 6.73 -5.39
CA LYS A 399 8.47 7.31 -4.83
C LYS A 399 8.73 7.93 -3.45
N PHE A 400 9.41 7.22 -2.56
CA PHE A 400 9.79 7.70 -1.24
C PHE A 400 10.59 9.01 -1.34
N ASN A 401 11.54 9.07 -2.28
CA ASN A 401 12.37 10.26 -2.51
C ASN A 401 11.56 11.44 -3.05
N ARG A 402 10.65 11.23 -4.00
CA ARG A 402 9.79 12.28 -4.57
C ARG A 402 8.81 12.87 -3.56
N LEU A 403 8.34 12.04 -2.62
CA LEU A 403 7.41 12.44 -1.55
C LEU A 403 8.10 12.93 -0.27
N ASN A 404 9.43 12.80 -0.18
CA ASN A 404 10.17 13.27 0.97
C ASN A 404 10.06 14.80 1.08
N ILE A 405 10.01 15.29 2.32
CA ILE A 405 10.06 16.72 2.61
C ILE A 405 11.43 17.03 3.20
N GLU A 406 12.13 18.02 2.65
CA GLU A 406 13.34 18.52 3.27
C GLU A 406 13.00 19.03 4.65
N THR A 407 13.68 18.50 5.64
CA THR A 407 13.56 18.98 6.99
C THR A 407 14.82 19.72 7.34
N LYS A 408 14.68 20.99 7.72
CA LYS A 408 15.79 21.84 8.13
C LYS A 408 16.56 21.26 9.31
#